data_AF-A0A7Y6TSH8-F1
#
_entry.id   AF-A0A7Y6TSH8-F1
#
_cell.length_a   1.000
_cell.length_b   1.000
_cell.length_c   1.000
_cell.angle_alpha   90.00
_cell.angle_beta   90.00
_cell.angle_gamma   90.00
#
_symmetry.space_group_name_H-M   'P 1'
#
loop_
_entity.id
_entity.type
_entity.pdbx_description
1 polymer ?
#
loop_
_entity_poly.entity_id
_entity_poly.type
_entity_poly.pdbx_seq_one_letter_code
_entity_poly.pdbx_strand_id
1 'polypeptide(L)'
;MPSGQFYILDHPDLTFTASYHIDTVNEKPFKSRIVLEIQKQLQPTEAFDAVSIGQQVTFVSSSGEAQRMYLISNADDQLVFSSRA
;
A
#
# COMPACT_ATOMS: atom_id res chain seq x y z
N MET A 1 -11.28 -5.96 -7.29
CA MET A 1 -10.98 -5.28 -6.01
C MET A 1 -11.35 -3.80 -6.16
N PRO A 2 -11.87 -3.13 -5.12
CA PRO A 2 -12.03 -1.69 -5.14
C PRO A 2 -10.65 -1.03 -5.25
N SER A 3 -10.59 0.08 -5.98
CA SER A 3 -9.40 0.94 -6.06
C SER A 3 -9.65 2.26 -5.37
N GLY A 4 -8.60 2.85 -4.83
CA GLY A 4 -8.62 4.16 -4.20
C GLY A 4 -7.42 5.00 -4.61
N GLN A 5 -7.55 6.31 -4.51
CA GLN A 5 -6.42 7.24 -4.64
C GLN A 5 -5.80 7.50 -3.27
N PHE A 6 -4.48 7.43 -3.22
CA PHE A 6 -3.68 7.65 -2.03
C PHE A 6 -2.47 8.52 -2.36
N TYR A 7 -1.99 9.30 -1.41
CA TYR A 7 -0.67 9.94 -1.50
C TYR A 7 0.24 9.44 -0.37
N ILE A 8 1.55 9.56 -0.55
CA ILE A 8 2.52 9.23 0.51
C ILE A 8 2.68 10.47 1.39
N LEU A 9 2.58 10.34 2.71
CA LEU A 9 2.66 11.49 3.62
C LEU A 9 3.97 12.28 3.46
N ASP A 10 5.09 11.58 3.24
CA ASP A 10 6.41 12.18 3.05
C ASP A 10 6.59 12.79 1.64
N HIS A 11 5.73 12.39 0.69
CA HIS A 11 5.72 12.87 -0.70
C HIS A 11 4.29 13.14 -1.17
N PRO A 12 3.63 14.20 -0.64
CA PRO A 12 2.21 14.46 -0.91
C PRO A 12 1.93 14.84 -2.37
N ASP A 13 2.96 15.29 -3.11
CA ASP A 13 2.89 15.57 -4.55
C ASP A 13 2.69 14.29 -5.39
N LEU A 14 2.96 13.12 -4.81
CA LEU A 14 2.84 11.83 -5.46
C LEU A 14 1.54 11.15 -5.07
N THR A 15 0.61 11.09 -6.02
CA THR A 15 -0.67 10.38 -5.87
C THR A 15 -0.65 9.08 -6.66
N PHE A 16 -1.16 8.03 -6.05
CA PHE A 16 -1.19 6.67 -6.57
C PHE A 16 -2.59 6.11 -6.54
N THR A 17 -2.94 5.36 -7.57
CA THR A 17 -4.09 4.46 -7.53
C THR A 17 -3.63 3.10 -7.02
N ALA A 18 -4.20 2.67 -5.90
CA ALA A 18 -3.97 1.33 -5.35
C ALA A 18 -5.28 0.54 -5.30
N SER A 19 -5.24 -0.72 -5.70
CA SER A 19 -6.29 -1.67 -5.34
C SER A 19 -6.14 -2.02 -3.86
N TYR A 20 -7.24 -2.06 -3.12
CA TYR A 20 -7.21 -2.42 -1.71
C TYR A 20 -8.16 -3.57 -1.42
N HIS A 21 -7.76 -4.42 -0.50
CA HIS A 21 -8.62 -5.46 0.04
C HIS A 21 -8.31 -5.69 1.51
N ILE A 22 -9.31 -6.22 2.21
CA ILE A 22 -9.15 -6.65 3.60
C ILE A 22 -8.91 -8.15 3.54
N ASP A 23 -7.69 -8.54 3.91
CA ASP A 23 -7.35 -9.95 4.05
C ASP A 23 -7.85 -10.41 5.42
N THR A 24 -9.00 -11.07 5.41
CA THR A 24 -9.62 -11.71 6.58
C THR A 24 -9.13 -13.15 6.66
N VAL A 25 -8.24 -13.44 7.61
CA VAL A 25 -7.82 -14.82 7.87
C VAL A 25 -8.98 -15.52 8.60
N ASN A 26 -9.75 -16.32 7.87
CA ASN A 26 -10.77 -17.17 8.46
C ASN A 26 -10.10 -18.10 9.51
N GLU A 27 -10.63 -18.09 10.73
CA GLU A 27 -10.44 -19.10 11.81
C GLU A 27 -9.42 -18.89 12.96
N LYS A 28 -8.76 -17.75 13.16
CA LYS A 28 -7.91 -17.52 14.38
C LYS A 28 -7.96 -16.05 14.87
N PRO A 29 -7.56 -15.71 16.12
CA PRO A 29 -7.82 -14.39 16.74
C PRO A 29 -7.00 -13.21 16.16
N PHE A 30 -6.52 -13.33 14.94
CA PHE A 30 -5.73 -12.30 14.27
C PHE A 30 -6.67 -11.26 13.67
N LYS A 31 -6.51 -9.98 14.03
CA LYS A 31 -7.34 -8.93 13.39
C LYS A 31 -7.08 -8.92 11.88
N SER A 32 -8.05 -8.51 11.08
CA SER A 32 -7.89 -8.34 9.63
C SER A 32 -6.73 -7.40 9.29
N ARG A 33 -6.13 -7.56 8.11
CA ARG A 33 -5.11 -6.63 7.59
C ARG A 33 -5.60 -6.01 6.28
N ILE A 34 -5.34 -4.72 6.12
CA ILE A 34 -5.50 -4.04 4.83
C ILE A 34 -4.26 -4.31 3.99
N VAL A 35 -4.48 -4.63 2.72
CA VAL A 35 -3.45 -4.81 1.70
C VAL A 35 -3.71 -3.78 0.60
N LEU A 36 -2.65 -3.12 0.16
CA LEU A 36 -2.65 -2.20 -0.99
C LEU A 36 -1.75 -2.77 -2.08
N GLU A 37 -2.27 -2.81 -3.29
CA GLU A 37 -1.57 -3.28 -4.49
C GLU A 37 -1.49 -2.13 -5.50
N ILE A 38 -0.26 -1.78 -5.87
CA ILE A 38 0.04 -0.74 -6.86
C ILE A 38 0.64 -1.42 -8.08
N GLN A 39 0.01 -1.25 -9.24
CA GLN A 39 0.53 -1.76 -10.50
C GLN A 39 1.55 -0.78 -11.08
N LYS A 40 2.80 -1.23 -11.22
CA LYS A 40 3.92 -0.42 -11.72
C LYS A 40 3.72 0.05 -13.16
N GLN A 41 2.99 -0.72 -13.96
CA GLN A 41 2.67 -0.35 -15.35
C GLN A 41 1.68 0.83 -15.45
N LEU A 42 0.93 1.11 -14.39
CA LEU A 42 -0.13 2.12 -14.39
C LEU A 42 0.24 3.35 -13.58
N GLN A 43 1.28 3.29 -12.75
CA GLN A 43 1.61 4.32 -11.78
C GLN A 43 3.13 4.55 -11.74
N PRO A 44 3.60 5.80 -11.59
CA PRO A 44 5.02 6.11 -11.49
C PRO A 44 5.57 5.64 -10.13
N THR A 45 6.15 4.46 -10.08
CA THR A 45 6.55 3.79 -8.83
C THR A 45 7.99 4.05 -8.40
N GLU A 46 8.71 4.93 -9.10
CA GLU A 46 10.11 5.28 -8.84
C GLU A 46 10.32 5.82 -7.42
N ALA A 47 9.29 6.44 -6.84
CA ALA A 47 9.31 6.91 -5.46
C ALA A 47 9.47 5.79 -4.42
N PHE A 48 9.17 4.55 -4.80
CA PHE A 48 9.32 3.37 -3.95
C PHE A 48 10.64 2.63 -4.21
N ASP A 49 11.50 3.08 -5.13
CA ASP A 49 12.76 2.40 -5.45
C ASP A 49 13.73 2.37 -4.25
N ALA A 50 13.66 3.38 -3.39
CA ALA A 50 14.42 3.43 -2.14
C ALA A 50 13.78 2.62 -1.00
N VAL A 51 12.54 2.13 -1.17
CA VAL A 51 11.80 1.40 -0.15
C VAL A 51 12.11 -0.09 -0.24
N SER A 52 12.71 -0.62 0.82
CA SER A 52 13.02 -2.05 0.93
C SER A 52 11.85 -2.82 1.56
N ILE A 53 11.78 -4.13 1.27
CA ILE A 53 10.82 -5.02 1.94
C ILE A 53 10.97 -4.91 3.47
N GLY A 54 9.84 -4.79 4.17
CA GLY A 54 9.74 -4.57 5.60
C GLY A 54 9.80 -3.10 6.03
N GLN A 55 10.11 -2.17 5.13
CA GLN A 55 10.07 -0.74 5.45
C GLN A 55 8.64 -0.20 5.45
N GLN A 56 8.42 0.78 6.34
CA GLN A 56 7.13 1.42 6.54
C GLN A 56 6.98 2.62 5.60
N VAL A 57 5.80 2.74 4.98
CA VAL A 57 5.34 3.91 4.22
C VAL A 57 3.97 4.33 4.77
N THR A 58 3.75 5.63 4.93
CA THR A 58 2.45 6.16 5.36
C THR A 58 1.65 6.61 4.15
N PHE A 59 0.57 5.90 3.84
CA PHE A 59 -0.39 6.26 2.80
C PHE A 59 -1.50 7.10 3.41
N VAL A 60 -1.95 8.13 2.70
CA VAL A 60 -3.11 8.93 3.07
C VAL A 60 -4.16 8.82 1.99
N SER A 61 -5.38 8.42 2.37
CA SER A 61 -6.51 8.33 1.45
C SER A 61 -7.03 9.71 1.04
N SER A 62 -7.85 9.76 -0.01
CA SER A 62 -8.59 10.97 -0.40
C SER A 62 -9.56 11.49 0.69
N SER A 63 -9.96 10.66 1.66
CA SER A 63 -10.73 11.08 2.84
C SER A 63 -9.87 11.73 3.93
N GLY A 64 -8.54 11.75 3.76
CA GLY A 64 -7.60 12.29 4.74
C GLY A 64 -7.17 11.29 5.82
N GLU A 65 -7.55 10.02 5.69
CA GLU A 65 -7.16 8.99 6.65
C GLU A 65 -5.74 8.51 6.33
N ALA A 66 -4.83 8.71 7.29
CA ALA A 66 -3.45 8.26 7.20
C ALA A 66 -3.31 6.85 7.78
N GLN A 67 -2.69 5.95 7.01
CA GLN A 67 -2.44 4.58 7.39
C GLN A 67 -0.98 4.18 7.14
N ARG A 68 -0.37 3.62 8.18
CA ARG A 68 0.96 3.02 8.10
C ARG A 68 0.88 1.64 7.46
N MET A 69 1.69 1.44 6.44
CA MET A 69 1.77 0.21 5.67
C MET A 69 3.22 -0.19 5.52
N TYR A 70 3.48 -1.48 5.36
CA TYR A 70 4.81 -2.06 5.18
C TYR A 70 4.91 -2.65 3.79
N LEU A 71 6.00 -2.40 3.08
CA LEU A 71 6.25 -3.06 1.80
C LEU A 71 6.49 -4.55 2.06
N ILE A 72 5.61 -5.42 1.60
CA ILE A 72 5.72 -6.88 1.80
C ILE A 72 6.11 -7.62 0.52
N SER A 73 5.91 -7.00 -0.65
CA SER A 73 6.35 -7.55 -1.93
C SER A 73 6.70 -6.43 -2.91
N ASN A 74 7.82 -6.58 -3.60
CA ASN A 74 8.25 -5.73 -4.69
C ASN A 74 8.58 -6.63 -5.89
N ALA A 75 7.57 -6.89 -6.72
CA ALA A 75 7.69 -7.69 -7.93
C ALA A 75 7.90 -6.77 -9.15
N ASP A 76 8.21 -7.34 -10.31
CA ASP A 76 8.50 -6.57 -11.53
C ASP A 76 7.30 -5.73 -12.01
N ASP A 77 6.08 -6.18 -11.75
CA ASP A 77 4.82 -5.60 -12.21
C ASP A 77 4.00 -4.90 -11.12
N GLN A 78 4.26 -5.22 -9.85
CA GLN A 78 3.47 -4.73 -8.72
C GLN A 78 4.27 -4.48 -7.44
N LEU A 79 3.80 -3.51 -6.66
CA LEU A 79 4.18 -3.31 -5.26
C LEU A 79 3.00 -3.68 -4.37
N VAL A 80 3.27 -4.46 -3.32
CA VAL A 80 2.26 -4.87 -2.35
C VAL A 80 2.64 -4.38 -0.97
N PHE A 81 1.76 -3.59 -0.38
CA PHE A 81 1.88 -3.06 0.96
C PHE A 81 0.84 -3.70 1.88
N SER A 82 1.19 -3.93 3.15
CA SER A 82 0.23 -4.39 4.15
C SER A 82 0.29 -3.55 5.41
N SER A 83 -0.88 -3.34 6.04
CA SER A 83 -0.99 -2.69 7.36
C SER A 83 -0.27 -3.45 8.49
N ARG A 84 0.31 -4.62 8.19
CA ARG A 84 1.17 -5.40 9.05
C ARG A 84 2.46 -5.78 8.32
N ALA A 85 3.57 -5.74 9.04
CA ALA A 85 4.84 -6.32 8.60
C ALA A 85 4.79 -7.85 8.59
#